data_AF-A0A970TVE0-F1
#
_entry.id   AF-A0A970TVE0-F1
#
_cell.length_a   1.000
_cell.length_b   1.000
_cell.length_c   1.000
_cell.angle_alpha   90.00
_cell.angle_beta   90.00
_cell.angle_gamma   90.00
#
_symmetry.space_group_name_H-M   'P 1'
#
loop_
_entity.id
_entity.type
_entity.pdbx_description
1 polymer ?
#
loop_
_entity_poly.entity_id
_entity_poly.type
_entity_poly.pdbx_seq_one_letter_code
_entity_poly.pdbx_strand_id
1 'polypeptide(L)'
;MLVKRRGGMTEYIPSPKEKREALVRDHFIEAVELLHKRLRCIEQEFGLPVDDAQACALLLERIREEEQRILNLNRDLQSTPSSEP
;
A
#
# COMPACT_ATOMS: atom_id res chain seq x y z
N MET A 1 -2.40 10.38 -14.55
CA MET A 1 -3.58 10.70 -13.72
C MET A 1 -3.81 12.20 -13.84
N LEU A 2 -5.02 12.69 -14.12
CA LEU A 2 -5.31 14.13 -14.15
C LEU A 2 -5.68 14.58 -12.73
N VAL A 3 -5.05 15.63 -12.20
CA VAL A 3 -5.40 16.20 -10.89
C VAL A 3 -5.94 17.60 -11.07
N LYS A 4 -7.03 17.90 -10.35
CA LYS A 4 -7.62 19.23 -10.28
C LYS A 4 -6.80 20.08 -9.31
N ARG A 5 -6.06 21.07 -9.80
CA ARG A 5 -5.45 22.13 -8.99
C ARG A 5 -6.18 23.45 -9.23
N ARG A 6 -6.13 24.38 -8.27
CA ARG A 6 -6.79 25.71 -8.33
C ARG A 6 -6.41 26.41 -9.65
N GLY A 7 -7.24 26.28 -10.68
CA GLY A 7 -7.00 26.87 -12.02
C GLY A 7 -7.22 25.95 -13.23
N GLY A 8 -7.34 24.62 -13.09
CA GLY A 8 -7.61 23.74 -14.23
C GLY A 8 -7.30 22.25 -14.02
N MET A 9 -7.49 21.46 -15.09
CA MET A 9 -7.05 20.05 -15.15
C MET A 9 -5.59 20.02 -15.62
N THR A 10 -4.68 19.56 -14.77
CA THR A 10 -3.27 19.39 -15.11
C THR A 10 -2.86 17.93 -15.01
N GLU A 11 -2.03 17.45 -15.94
CA GLU A 11 -1.46 16.11 -15.85
C GLU A 11 -0.55 15.99 -14.62
N TYR A 12 -0.83 15.00 -13.79
CA TYR A 12 0.05 14.62 -12.69
C TYR A 12 1.25 13.87 -13.25
N ILE A 13 2.42 14.46 -13.09
CA ILE A 13 3.69 13.77 -13.32
C ILE A 13 4.30 13.52 -11.94
N PRO A 14 4.31 12.26 -11.44
CA PRO A 14 4.91 11.97 -10.15
C PRO A 14 6.39 12.30 -10.19
N SER A 15 6.88 12.91 -9.11
CA SER A 15 8.27 13.27 -8.95
C SER A 15 9.17 12.01 -8.97
N PRO A 16 10.46 12.16 -9.31
CA PRO A 16 11.41 11.04 -9.25
C PRO A 16 11.50 10.38 -7.87
N LYS A 17 11.21 11.11 -6.78
CA LYS A 17 11.15 10.57 -5.42
C LYS A 17 9.91 9.69 -5.23
N GLU A 18 8.72 10.20 -5.57
CA GLU A 18 7.46 9.45 -5.48
C GLU A 18 7.49 8.18 -6.34
N LYS A 19 8.07 8.24 -7.54
CA LYS A 19 8.24 7.04 -8.39
C LYS A 19 9.13 5.99 -7.73
N ARG A 20 10.23 6.39 -7.11
CA ARG A 20 11.14 5.46 -6.40
C ARG A 20 10.48 4.85 -5.17
N GLU A 21 9.78 5.66 -4.38
CA GLU A 21 9.05 5.18 -3.20
C GLU A 21 7.93 4.22 -3.59
N ALA A 22 7.22 4.47 -4.68
CA ALA A 22 6.22 3.54 -5.22
C ALA A 22 6.86 2.19 -5.60
N LEU A 23 7.95 2.21 -6.38
CA LEU A 23 8.64 0.98 -6.80
C LEU A 23 9.18 0.14 -5.63
N VAL A 24 9.74 0.79 -4.61
CA VAL A 24 10.24 0.09 -3.41
C VAL A 24 9.07 -0.56 -2.65
N ARG A 25 7.94 0.14 -2.56
CA ARG A 25 6.73 -0.37 -1.90
C ARG A 25 6.15 -1.56 -2.64
N ASP A 26 5.99 -1.43 -3.95
CA ASP A 26 5.46 -2.50 -4.80
C ASP A 26 6.34 -3.74 -4.70
N HIS A 27 7.66 -3.57 -4.77
CA HIS A 27 8.61 -4.67 -4.61
C HIS A 27 8.53 -5.33 -3.22
N PHE A 28 8.37 -4.52 -2.16
CA PHE A 28 8.24 -5.05 -0.81
C PHE A 28 6.93 -5.84 -0.65
N ILE A 29 5.82 -5.36 -1.23
CA ILE A 29 4.55 -6.08 -1.23
C ILE A 29 4.67 -7.41 -1.96
N GLU A 30 5.30 -7.43 -3.13
CA GLU A 30 5.55 -8.68 -3.88
C GLU A 30 6.41 -9.67 -3.08
N ALA A 31 7.45 -9.17 -2.40
CA ALA A 31 8.31 -10.00 -1.56
C ALA A 31 7.55 -10.60 -0.36
N VAL A 32 6.70 -9.81 0.30
CA VAL A 32 5.85 -10.26 1.41
C VAL A 32 4.80 -11.27 0.93
N GLU A 33 4.19 -11.05 -0.24
CA GLU A 33 3.23 -11.99 -0.82
C GLU A 33 3.90 -13.32 -1.18
N LEU A 34 5.10 -13.28 -1.77
CA LEU A 34 5.87 -14.47 -2.07
C LEU A 34 6.24 -15.23 -0.78
N LEU A 35 6.68 -14.52 0.26
CA LEU A 35 6.97 -15.10 1.56
C LEU A 35 5.73 -15.78 2.16
N HIS A 36 4.58 -15.11 2.13
CA HIS A 36 3.31 -15.67 2.61
C HIS A 36 2.93 -16.94 1.85
N LYS A 37 3.04 -16.95 0.52
CA LYS A 37 2.77 -18.16 -0.30
C LYS A 37 3.68 -19.32 0.07
N ARG A 38 4.97 -19.05 0.28
CA ARG A 38 5.94 -20.09 0.68
C ARG A 38 5.66 -20.61 2.09
N LEU A 39 5.35 -19.73 3.03
CA LEU A 39 4.95 -20.11 4.39
C LEU A 39 3.69 -20.97 4.36
N ARG A 40 2.68 -20.59 3.58
CA ARG A 40 1.45 -21.38 3.43
C ARG A 40 1.71 -22.78 2.86
N CYS A 41 2.62 -22.91 1.88
CA CYS A 41 3.01 -24.23 1.37
C CYS A 41 3.68 -25.08 2.45
N ILE A 42 4.57 -24.48 3.26
CA ILE A 42 5.20 -25.16 4.40
C ILE A 42 4.13 -25.55 5.43
N GLU A 43 3.22 -24.65 5.78
CA GLU A 43 2.13 -24.91 6.72
C GLU A 43 1.24 -26.08 6.30
N GLN A 44 0.94 -26.19 5.01
CA GLN A 44 0.16 -27.29 4.44
C GLN A 44 0.89 -28.63 4.52
N GLU A 45 2.19 -28.65 4.22
CA GLU A 45 3.02 -29.87 4.32
C GLU A 45 3.21 -30.34 5.77
N PHE A 46 3.29 -29.41 6.72
CA PHE A 46 3.50 -29.71 8.14
C PHE A 46 2.19 -29.84 8.94
N GLY A 47 1.02 -29.65 8.32
CA GLY A 47 -0.29 -29.79 8.97
C GLY A 47 -0.57 -28.74 10.03
N LEU A 48 -0.06 -27.51 9.86
CA LEU A 48 -0.30 -26.41 10.78
C LEU A 48 -1.81 -26.02 10.76
N PRO A 49 -2.40 -25.65 11.91
CA PRO A 49 -3.83 -25.38 12.01
C PRO A 49 -4.24 -24.23 11.09
N VAL A 50 -5.21 -24.51 10.21
CA VAL A 50 -5.72 -23.58 9.19
C VAL A 50 -6.30 -22.29 9.79
N ASP A 51 -6.79 -22.38 11.03
CA ASP A 51 -7.37 -21.25 11.77
C ASP A 51 -6.33 -20.16 12.05
N ASP A 52 -5.08 -20.52 12.36
CA ASP A 52 -4.00 -19.57 12.60
C ASP A 52 -3.53 -18.90 11.30
N ALA A 53 -3.51 -19.66 10.19
CA ALA A 53 -3.23 -19.11 8.86
C ALA A 53 -4.31 -18.11 8.39
N GLN A 54 -5.58 -18.37 8.71
CA GLN A 54 -6.68 -17.44 8.44
C GLN A 54 -6.58 -16.17 9.29
N ALA A 55 -6.22 -16.27 10.57
CA ALA A 55 -5.99 -15.11 11.42
C ALA A 55 -4.86 -14.21 10.86
N CYS A 56 -3.78 -14.82 10.37
CA CYS A 56 -2.69 -14.11 9.69
C CYS A 56 -3.14 -13.41 8.41
N ALA A 57 -3.96 -14.07 7.57
CA ALA A 57 -4.50 -13.48 6.35
C ALA A 57 -5.41 -12.26 6.64
N LEU A 58 -6.27 -12.36 7.66
CA LEU A 58 -7.13 -11.25 8.09
C LEU A 58 -6.32 -10.05 8.62
N LEU A 59 -5.22 -10.32 9.34
CA LEU A 59 -4.31 -9.27 9.81
C LEU A 59 -3.66 -8.52 8.63
N LEU A 60 -3.19 -9.25 7.61
CA LEU A 60 -2.56 -8.65 6.43
C LEU A 60 -3.55 -7.78 5.63
N GLU A 61 -4.79 -8.22 5.45
CA GLU A 61 -5.82 -7.43 4.79
C GLU A 61 -6.12 -6.13 5.55
N ARG A 62 -6.19 -6.19 6.89
CA ARG A 62 -6.35 -4.98 7.71
C ARG A 62 -5.18 -4.01 7.55
N ILE A 63 -3.93 -4.52 7.53
CA ILE A 63 -2.74 -3.68 7.30
C ILE A 63 -2.82 -3.00 5.94
N ARG A 64 -3.22 -3.71 4.88
CA ARG A 64 -3.41 -3.14 3.54
C ARG A 64 -4.45 -2.02 3.52
N GLU A 65 -5.59 -2.22 4.19
CA GLU A 65 -6.62 -1.18 4.30
C GLU A 65 -6.12 0.07 5.05
N GLU A 66 -5.36 -0.13 6.12
CA GLU A 66 -4.76 0.95 6.89
C GLU A 66 -3.71 1.73 6.07
N GLU A 67 -2.83 1.03 5.34
CA GLU A 67 -1.87 1.66 4.43
C GLU A 67 -2.56 2.45 3.31
N GLN A 68 -3.61 1.88 2.73
CA GLN A 68 -4.41 2.56 1.71
C GLN A 68 -5.08 3.82 2.27
N ARG A 69 -5.58 3.75 3.50
CA ARG A 69 -6.14 4.91 4.20
C ARG A 69 -5.08 5.98 4.47
N ILE A 70 -3.87 5.61 4.91
CA ILE A 70 -2.75 6.54 5.13
C ILE A 70 -2.32 7.19 3.80
N LEU A 71 -2.26 6.42 2.72
CA LEU A 71 -1.97 6.95 1.38
C LEU A 71 -2.99 7.99 0.93
N ASN A 72 -4.28 7.71 1.17
CA ASN A 72 -5.36 8.65 0.87
C ASN A 72 -5.24 9.92 1.73
N LEU A 73 -5.01 9.77 3.04
CA LEU A 73 -4.80 10.89 3.97
C LEU A 73 -3.62 11.78 3.55
N ASN A 74 -2.48 11.18 3.19
CA ASN A 74 -1.31 11.91 2.71
C ASN A 74 -1.60 12.64 1.40
N ARG A 75 -2.36 12.03 0.49
CA ARG A 75 -2.80 12.67 -0.74
C ARG A 75 -3.72 13.87 -0.46
N ASP A 76 -4.65 13.72 0.48
CA ASP A 76 -5.56 14.78 0.89
C ASP A 76 -4.80 15.94 1.54
N LEU A 77 -3.87 15.66 2.44
CA LEU A 77 -3.01 16.66 3.08
C LEU A 77 -2.15 17.42 2.06
N GLN A 78 -1.57 16.73 1.07
CA GLN A 78 -0.82 17.36 -0.04
C GLN A 78 -1.73 18.17 -1.00
N SER A 79 -3.03 17.90 -1.01
CA SER A 79 -4.01 18.62 -1.83
C SER A 79 -4.54 19.89 -1.16
N THR A 80 -4.43 20.00 0.17
CA THR A 80 -4.71 21.22 0.93
C THR A 80 -3.55 22.21 0.73
N PRO A 81 -3.74 23.36 0.08
CA PRO A 81 -2.68 24.35 -0.01
C PRO A 81 -2.42 24.92 1.38
N SER A 82 -1.15 25.05 1.73
CA SER A 82 -0.65 25.77 2.90
C SER A 82 -1.20 27.20 2.89
N SER A 83 -2.30 27.39 3.62
CA SER A 83 -2.72 28.70 4.10
C SER A 83 -1.84 29.01 5.32
N GLU A 84 -0.63 29.52 5.08
CA GLU A 84 0.08 30.27 6.11
C GLU A 84 -0.35 31.75 6.00
N PRO A 85 -0.70 32.40 7.13
CA PRO A 85 -0.93 33.85 7.20
C PRO A 85 0.37 34.66 7.17
#